data_AF-A0AAP0SFC3-F1
#
_entry.id   AF-A0AAP0SFC3-F1
#
_cell.length_a   1.000
_cell.length_b   1.000
_cell.length_c   1.000
_cell.angle_alpha   90.00
_cell.angle_beta   90.00
_cell.angle_gamma   90.00
#
_symmetry.space_group_name_H-M   'P 1'
#
loop_
_entity.id
_entity.type
_entity.pdbx_description
1 polymer ?
#
loop_
_entity_poly.entity_id
_entity_poly.type
_entity_poly.pdbx_seq_one_letter_code
_entity_poly.pdbx_strand_id
1 'polypeptide(L)'
;MLDTNIHENLSTLTASQLAKLLVMRKGLEFGYTYSFTDDDGQDIDIDLAFLAAAPGDLLETMFDENEHDDAINEVRYEADAVSGIPEWCHYSWGRNYEVDVKAFILPDGRALAFCEMSGGGKHGEPDAYPWVEEAKFIRVSGKTERVIIEYQFEEIPEAPEAQP
;
A
#
# COMPACT_ATOMS: atom_id res chain seq x y z
N MET A 1 4.13 0.14 8.14
CA MET A 1 5.26 -0.74 7.74
C MET A 1 4.72 -2.14 7.63
N LEU A 2 4.93 -2.77 6.49
CA LEU A 2 4.54 -4.15 6.23
C LEU A 2 5.19 -5.09 7.27
N ASP A 3 4.40 -5.69 8.15
CA ASP A 3 4.88 -6.58 9.22
C ASP A 3 5.69 -7.75 8.66
N THR A 4 6.69 -8.22 9.40
CA THR A 4 7.55 -9.35 8.99
C THR A 4 6.78 -10.67 8.79
N ASN A 5 5.50 -10.72 9.15
CA ASN A 5 4.60 -11.89 9.10
C ASN A 5 3.62 -11.90 7.91
N ILE A 6 3.82 -11.10 6.86
CA ILE A 6 2.79 -10.94 5.81
C ILE A 6 2.45 -12.23 5.08
N HIS A 7 3.41 -13.12 4.88
CA HIS A 7 3.18 -14.40 4.22
C HIS A 7 4.42 -15.29 4.36
N GLU A 8 4.26 -16.58 4.63
CA GLU A 8 5.41 -17.52 4.63
C GLU A 8 6.06 -17.60 3.24
N ASN A 9 5.29 -17.30 2.19
CA ASN A 9 5.72 -17.39 0.80
C ASN A 9 5.67 -16.04 0.04
N LEU A 10 6.04 -14.93 0.68
CA LEU A 10 6.11 -13.61 0.02
C LEU A 10 6.88 -13.61 -1.31
N SER A 11 7.84 -14.54 -1.49
CA SER A 11 8.65 -14.69 -2.69
C SER A 11 7.93 -15.37 -3.86
N THR A 12 6.79 -16.05 -3.63
CA THR A 12 6.10 -16.82 -4.67
C THR A 12 4.92 -16.08 -5.29
N LEU A 13 4.40 -15.05 -4.62
CA LEU A 13 3.27 -14.27 -5.11
C LEU A 13 3.70 -13.34 -6.25
N THR A 14 2.83 -13.19 -7.25
CA THR A 14 2.93 -12.09 -8.20
C THR A 14 2.65 -10.76 -7.52
N ALA A 15 2.96 -9.65 -8.18
CA ALA A 15 2.69 -8.32 -7.62
C ALA A 15 1.18 -8.09 -7.42
N SER A 16 0.34 -8.50 -8.37
CA SER A 16 -1.11 -8.39 -8.23
C SER A 16 -1.64 -9.27 -7.09
N GLN A 17 -1.18 -10.52 -6.98
CA GLN A 17 -1.56 -11.40 -5.86
C GLN A 17 -1.16 -10.82 -4.50
N LEU A 18 0.01 -10.18 -4.41
CA LEU A 18 0.41 -9.49 -3.19
C LEU A 18 -0.48 -8.27 -2.92
N ALA A 19 -0.85 -7.48 -3.93
CA ALA A 19 -1.78 -6.37 -3.78
C ALA A 19 -3.14 -6.84 -3.26
N LYS A 20 -3.70 -7.91 -3.85
CA LYS A 20 -4.94 -8.57 -3.39
C LYS A 20 -4.84 -9.01 -1.93
N LEU A 21 -3.73 -9.64 -1.55
CA LEU A 21 -3.47 -10.03 -0.15
C LEU A 21 -3.47 -8.82 0.80
N LEU A 22 -2.82 -7.71 0.43
CA LEU A 22 -2.80 -6.50 1.26
C LEU A 22 -4.20 -5.93 1.46
N VAL A 23 -5.00 -5.88 0.39
CA VAL A 23 -6.39 -5.42 0.43
C VAL A 23 -7.25 -6.32 1.32
N MET A 24 -7.21 -7.65 1.15
CA MET A 24 -7.99 -8.56 2.00
C MET A 24 -7.59 -8.48 3.47
N ARG A 25 -6.29 -8.35 3.78
CA ARG A 25 -5.86 -8.13 5.17
C ARG A 25 -6.43 -6.83 5.74
N LYS A 26 -6.38 -5.74 4.97
CA LYS A 26 -6.98 -4.46 5.37
C LYS A 26 -8.48 -4.56 5.54
N GLY A 27 -9.17 -5.31 4.67
CA GLY A 27 -10.59 -5.58 4.80
C GLY A 27 -10.95 -6.26 6.12
N LEU A 28 -10.19 -7.27 6.53
CA LEU A 28 -10.39 -7.90 7.84
C LEU A 28 -10.20 -6.90 8.99
N GLU A 29 -9.25 -5.97 8.89
CA GLU A 29 -9.06 -4.89 9.88
C GLU A 29 -10.26 -3.92 9.93
N PHE A 30 -10.94 -3.69 8.80
CA PHE A 30 -12.16 -2.88 8.71
C PHE A 30 -13.45 -3.64 9.08
N GLY A 31 -13.37 -4.94 9.32
CA GLY A 31 -14.54 -5.76 9.66
C GLY A 31 -15.27 -6.37 8.46
N TYR A 32 -14.64 -6.40 7.28
CA TYR A 32 -15.13 -7.25 6.18
C TYR A 32 -15.07 -8.71 6.62
N THR A 33 -16.06 -9.48 6.16
CA THR A 33 -16.05 -10.94 6.31
C THR A 33 -15.74 -11.52 4.94
N TYR A 34 -14.69 -12.34 4.91
CA TYR A 34 -14.29 -13.05 3.70
C TYR A 34 -14.63 -14.52 3.85
N SER A 35 -15.20 -15.10 2.80
CA SER A 35 -15.44 -16.53 2.69
C SER A 35 -15.19 -17.02 1.28
N PHE A 36 -14.94 -18.31 1.11
CA PHE A 36 -15.00 -18.97 -0.19
C PHE A 36 -15.65 -20.34 -0.04
N THR A 37 -16.26 -20.82 -1.12
CA THR A 37 -16.81 -22.17 -1.19
C THR A 37 -15.73 -23.11 -1.74
N ASP A 38 -15.35 -24.15 -1.01
CA ASP A 38 -14.38 -25.14 -1.46
C ASP A 38 -14.95 -26.11 -2.52
N ASP A 39 -14.10 -26.98 -3.05
CA ASP A 39 -14.48 -27.98 -4.06
C ASP A 39 -15.56 -28.96 -3.57
N ASP A 40 -15.71 -29.12 -2.24
CA ASP A 40 -16.70 -29.97 -1.60
C ASP A 40 -18.03 -29.22 -1.32
N GLY A 41 -18.10 -27.93 -1.68
CA GLY A 41 -19.26 -27.08 -1.46
C GLY A 41 -19.41 -26.56 -0.04
N GLN A 42 -18.32 -26.53 0.75
CA GLN A 42 -18.32 -25.98 2.09
C GLN A 42 -17.83 -24.53 2.08
N ASP A 43 -18.59 -23.66 2.76
CA ASP A 43 -18.17 -22.28 2.97
C ASP A 43 -17.12 -22.23 4.09
N ILE A 44 -15.96 -21.67 3.78
CA ILE A 44 -14.84 -21.51 4.68
C ILE A 44 -14.66 -20.04 5.02
N ASP A 45 -14.71 -19.72 6.31
CA ASP A 45 -14.40 -18.37 6.82
C ASP A 45 -12.89 -18.11 6.73
N ILE A 46 -12.53 -16.94 6.20
CA ILE A 46 -11.14 -16.54 5.97
C ILE A 46 -10.69 -15.59 7.08
N ASP A 47 -9.61 -15.96 7.77
CA ASP A 47 -8.93 -15.11 8.75
C ASP A 47 -7.51 -14.71 8.31
N LEU A 48 -6.82 -13.92 9.14
CA LEU A 48 -5.45 -13.47 8.83
C LEU A 48 -4.44 -14.61 8.73
N ALA A 49 -4.65 -15.72 9.45
CA ALA A 49 -3.76 -16.87 9.40
C ALA A 49 -3.97 -17.66 8.11
N PHE A 50 -5.22 -17.80 7.67
CA PHE A 50 -5.57 -18.38 6.38
C PHE A 50 -4.95 -17.59 5.22
N LEU A 51 -5.16 -16.26 5.20
CA LEU A 51 -4.58 -15.40 4.18
C LEU A 51 -3.05 -15.47 4.11
N ALA A 52 -2.37 -15.67 5.25
CA ALA A 52 -0.91 -15.77 5.31
C ALA A 52 -0.35 -17.07 4.72
N ALA A 53 -1.20 -18.09 4.51
CA ALA A 53 -0.84 -19.39 3.96
C ALA A 53 -1.45 -19.66 2.57
N ALA A 54 -2.40 -18.85 2.13
CA ALA A 54 -3.16 -19.07 0.90
C ALA A 54 -2.25 -19.01 -0.35
N PRO A 55 -2.38 -19.97 -1.29
CA PRO A 55 -1.67 -19.90 -2.55
C PRO A 55 -2.20 -18.74 -3.41
N GLY A 56 -1.36 -18.27 -4.35
CA GLY A 56 -1.68 -17.14 -5.22
C GLY A 56 -3.00 -17.27 -5.97
N ASP A 57 -3.26 -18.43 -6.57
CA ASP A 57 -4.49 -18.68 -7.33
C ASP A 57 -5.74 -18.62 -6.44
N LEU A 58 -5.64 -19.11 -5.19
CA LEU A 58 -6.74 -19.01 -4.24
C LEU A 58 -6.98 -17.56 -3.79
N LEU A 59 -5.92 -16.78 -3.59
CA LEU A 59 -6.04 -15.34 -3.32
C LEU A 59 -6.76 -14.61 -4.44
N GLU A 60 -6.54 -15.00 -5.70
CA GLU A 60 -7.26 -14.44 -6.84
C GLU A 60 -8.75 -14.78 -6.79
N THR A 61 -9.10 -16.04 -6.60
CA THR A 61 -10.50 -16.47 -6.48
C THR A 61 -11.22 -15.78 -5.33
N MET A 62 -10.63 -15.77 -4.13
CA MET A 62 -11.23 -15.13 -2.96
C MET A 62 -11.42 -13.63 -3.18
N PHE A 63 -10.47 -12.97 -3.84
CA PHE A 63 -10.59 -11.54 -4.13
C PHE A 63 -11.68 -11.24 -5.17
N ASP A 64 -11.84 -12.09 -6.17
CA ASP A 64 -12.82 -11.86 -7.23
C ASP A 64 -14.26 -12.17 -6.73
N GLU A 65 -14.41 -13.01 -5.71
CA GLU A 65 -15.69 -13.44 -5.13
C GLU A 65 -16.21 -12.57 -3.97
N ASN A 66 -15.38 -11.66 -3.44
CA ASN A 66 -15.71 -10.89 -2.24
C ASN A 66 -15.68 -9.37 -2.48
N GLU A 67 -16.29 -8.60 -1.56
CA GLU A 67 -16.31 -7.13 -1.62
C GLU A 67 -15.08 -6.51 -0.92
N HIS A 68 -14.54 -5.44 -1.50
CA HIS A 68 -13.27 -4.84 -1.05
C HIS A 68 -13.24 -3.29 -1.06
N ASP A 69 -14.36 -2.63 -1.39
CA ASP A 69 -14.38 -1.22 -1.80
C ASP A 69 -13.59 -0.26 -0.88
N ASP A 70 -13.85 -0.28 0.43
CA ASP A 70 -13.16 0.61 1.38
C ASP A 70 -11.69 0.16 1.56
N ALA A 71 -11.46 -1.15 1.64
CA ALA A 71 -10.13 -1.71 1.86
C ALA A 71 -9.16 -1.39 0.70
N ILE A 72 -9.64 -1.38 -0.54
CA ILE A 72 -8.86 -0.99 -1.72
C ILE A 72 -8.30 0.42 -1.56
N ASN A 73 -9.17 1.37 -1.17
CA ASN A 73 -8.80 2.77 -1.04
C ASN A 73 -7.85 3.00 0.14
N GLU A 74 -8.09 2.31 1.25
CA GLU A 74 -7.26 2.44 2.46
C GLU A 74 -5.85 1.90 2.24
N VAL A 75 -5.71 0.74 1.59
CA VAL A 75 -4.39 0.26 1.17
C VAL A 75 -3.74 1.27 0.24
N ARG A 76 -4.45 1.74 -0.80
CA ARG A 76 -3.90 2.71 -1.76
C ARG A 76 -3.28 3.94 -1.09
N TYR A 77 -3.89 4.46 -0.03
CA TYR A 77 -3.40 5.67 0.67
C TYR A 77 -2.24 5.43 1.63
N GLU A 78 -2.00 4.19 2.09
CA GLU A 78 -0.89 3.83 2.98
C GLU A 78 0.47 3.72 2.26
N ALA A 79 0.48 3.69 0.92
CA ALA A 79 1.70 3.52 0.14
C ALA A 79 2.54 4.80 0.05
N ASP A 80 3.87 4.62 0.03
CA ASP A 80 4.83 5.71 -0.06
C ASP A 80 4.92 6.26 -1.50
N ALA A 81 5.11 7.57 -1.63
CA ALA A 81 5.39 8.21 -2.92
C ALA A 81 6.73 7.74 -3.48
N VAL A 82 6.76 7.34 -4.76
CA VAL A 82 7.96 6.88 -5.46
C VAL A 82 8.54 8.01 -6.30
N SER A 83 9.83 8.27 -6.13
CA SER A 83 10.59 9.20 -7.00
C SER A 83 11.43 8.44 -8.03
N GLY A 84 11.61 9.02 -9.22
CA GLY A 84 12.52 8.50 -10.26
C GLY A 84 11.88 7.55 -11.27
N ILE A 85 10.59 7.24 -11.11
CA ILE A 85 9.75 6.57 -12.12
C ILE A 85 8.63 7.55 -12.48
N PRO A 86 8.76 8.30 -13.59
CA PRO A 86 7.82 9.38 -13.90
C PRO A 86 6.42 8.87 -14.28
N GLU A 87 6.33 7.83 -15.12
CA GLU A 87 5.08 7.10 -15.33
C GLU A 87 5.34 5.72 -15.91
N TRP A 88 4.38 4.83 -15.70
CA TRP A 88 4.25 3.50 -16.31
C TRP A 88 2.78 3.14 -16.56
N CYS A 89 1.88 4.08 -16.27
CA CYS A 89 0.43 3.91 -16.35
C CYS A 89 0.05 4.07 -17.82
N HIS A 90 -0.40 2.98 -18.44
CA HIS A 90 -0.62 2.95 -19.88
C HIS A 90 -1.94 3.59 -20.33
N TYR A 91 -2.78 4.01 -19.38
CA TYR A 91 -4.07 4.61 -19.68
C TYR A 91 -3.95 6.08 -20.07
N SER A 92 -4.58 6.44 -21.18
CA SER A 92 -4.66 7.81 -21.71
C SER A 92 -5.43 8.78 -20.81
N TRP A 93 -5.89 8.32 -19.63
CA TRP A 93 -6.68 9.06 -18.66
C TRP A 93 -5.87 10.15 -17.95
N GLY A 94 -4.53 10.12 -18.01
CA GLY A 94 -3.65 11.15 -17.44
C GLY A 94 -3.87 12.57 -17.99
N ARG A 95 -4.73 12.76 -19.00
CA ARG A 95 -5.19 14.10 -19.42
C ARG A 95 -6.18 14.73 -18.44
N ASN A 96 -6.87 13.92 -17.66
CA ASN A 96 -7.95 14.34 -16.76
C ASN A 96 -7.59 14.15 -15.29
N TYR A 97 -6.55 13.36 -14.99
CA TYR A 97 -6.13 13.00 -13.66
C TYR A 97 -4.65 13.30 -13.46
N GLU A 98 -4.29 13.64 -12.24
CA GLU A 98 -2.91 13.57 -11.78
C GLU A 98 -2.55 12.09 -11.62
N VAL A 99 -1.36 11.72 -12.08
CA VAL A 99 -0.89 10.34 -12.08
C VAL A 99 0.44 10.29 -11.37
N ASP A 100 0.46 9.61 -10.23
CA ASP A 100 1.65 9.39 -9.42
C ASP A 100 1.98 7.89 -9.36
N VAL A 101 3.22 7.58 -8.99
CA VAL A 101 3.63 6.21 -8.67
C VAL A 101 3.79 6.09 -7.16
N LYS A 102 3.10 5.13 -6.57
CA LYS A 102 3.21 4.80 -5.15
C LYS A 102 3.74 3.38 -4.99
N ALA A 103 4.34 3.09 -3.83
CA ALA A 103 4.80 1.73 -3.53
C ALA A 103 4.81 1.39 -2.04
N PHE A 104 4.66 0.10 -1.76
CA PHE A 104 4.98 -0.49 -0.46
C PHE A 104 6.36 -1.10 -0.49
N ILE A 105 7.22 -0.70 0.45
CA ILE A 105 8.52 -1.33 0.63
C ILE A 105 8.34 -2.66 1.38
N LEU A 106 8.73 -3.76 0.75
CA LEU A 106 8.67 -5.10 1.33
C LEU A 106 9.88 -5.35 2.24
N PRO A 107 9.76 -6.24 3.25
CA PRO A 107 10.87 -6.60 4.13
C PRO A 107 12.09 -7.19 3.41
N ASP A 108 11.89 -7.79 2.23
CA ASP A 108 12.96 -8.37 1.40
C ASP A 108 13.68 -7.36 0.49
N GLY A 109 13.30 -6.07 0.58
CA GLY A 109 13.90 -4.97 -0.17
C GLY A 109 13.34 -4.75 -1.58
N ARG A 110 12.40 -5.59 -2.04
CA ARG A 110 11.54 -5.25 -3.19
C ARG A 110 10.55 -4.17 -2.77
N ALA A 111 9.93 -3.50 -3.74
CA ALA A 111 8.76 -2.68 -3.47
C ALA A 111 7.63 -3.04 -4.43
N LEU A 112 6.42 -3.17 -3.88
CA LEU A 112 5.20 -3.35 -4.64
C LEU A 112 4.70 -1.97 -5.07
N ALA A 113 4.87 -1.63 -6.33
CA ALA A 113 4.46 -0.34 -6.87
C ALA A 113 3.18 -0.45 -7.69
N PHE A 114 2.40 0.63 -7.70
CA PHE A 114 1.22 0.81 -8.54
C PHE A 114 1.06 2.28 -8.93
N CYS A 115 0.25 2.56 -9.94
CA CYS A 115 -0.14 3.93 -10.23
C CYS A 115 -1.28 4.37 -9.33
N GLU A 116 -1.16 5.58 -8.78
CA GLU A 116 -2.28 6.28 -8.18
C GLU A 116 -2.78 7.33 -9.16
N MET A 117 -4.09 7.33 -9.40
CA MET A 117 -4.76 8.45 -10.06
C MET A 117 -5.46 9.30 -9.02
N SER A 118 -5.32 10.62 -9.12
CA SER A 118 -6.03 11.57 -8.27
C SER A 118 -6.55 12.76 -9.10
N GLY A 119 -7.45 13.55 -8.52
CA GLY A 119 -8.07 14.69 -9.22
C GLY A 119 -9.30 14.30 -10.07
N GLY A 120 -9.48 14.96 -11.22
CA GLY A 120 -10.67 14.75 -12.10
C GLY A 120 -11.92 15.57 -11.74
N GLY A 121 -11.88 16.34 -10.65
CA GLY A 121 -13.01 17.17 -10.20
C GLY A 121 -14.22 16.34 -9.75
N LYS A 122 -15.39 16.98 -9.63
CA LYS A 122 -16.64 16.36 -9.13
C LYS A 122 -17.13 15.15 -9.95
N HIS A 123 -16.61 14.98 -11.17
CA HIS A 123 -16.99 13.90 -12.10
C HIS A 123 -15.83 12.96 -12.40
N GLY A 124 -14.74 13.05 -11.63
CA GLY A 124 -13.64 12.11 -11.72
C GLY A 124 -14.02 10.77 -11.10
N GLU A 125 -13.64 9.69 -11.75
CA GLU A 125 -13.68 8.32 -11.22
C GLU A 125 -12.23 7.80 -11.14
N PRO A 126 -11.36 8.41 -10.32
CA PRO A 126 -9.98 7.95 -10.16
C PRO A 126 -9.92 6.48 -9.68
N ASP A 127 -10.95 6.02 -8.99
CA ASP A 127 -11.10 4.65 -8.50
C ASP A 127 -11.37 3.62 -9.61
N ALA A 128 -11.68 4.05 -10.84
CA ALA A 128 -11.84 3.16 -11.99
C ALA A 128 -10.50 2.57 -12.49
N TYR A 129 -9.36 3.07 -12.00
CA TYR A 129 -8.06 2.54 -12.38
C TYR A 129 -7.74 1.24 -11.60
N PRO A 130 -7.53 0.10 -12.29
CA PRO A 130 -7.35 -1.22 -11.66
C PRO A 130 -5.92 -1.39 -11.11
N TRP A 131 -5.58 -0.62 -10.07
CA TRP A 131 -4.22 -0.57 -9.54
C TRP A 131 -3.75 -1.91 -8.95
N VAL A 132 -4.68 -2.72 -8.43
CA VAL A 132 -4.41 -4.02 -7.82
C VAL A 132 -3.91 -5.01 -8.90
N GLU A 133 -4.54 -4.99 -10.06
CA GLU A 133 -4.26 -5.85 -11.20
C GLU A 133 -2.96 -5.44 -11.90
N GLU A 134 -2.68 -4.13 -11.95
CA GLU A 134 -1.52 -3.58 -12.65
C GLU A 134 -0.28 -3.41 -11.78
N ALA A 135 -0.36 -3.74 -10.49
CA ALA A 135 0.76 -3.63 -9.58
C ALA A 135 1.98 -4.42 -10.09
N LYS A 136 3.18 -3.89 -9.87
CA LYS A 136 4.43 -4.57 -10.26
C LYS A 136 5.49 -4.45 -9.16
N PHE A 137 6.40 -5.42 -9.14
CA PHE A 137 7.58 -5.32 -8.30
C PHE A 137 8.62 -4.39 -8.95
N ILE A 138 9.09 -3.44 -8.15
CA ILE A 138 10.23 -2.59 -8.45
C ILE A 138 11.32 -2.81 -7.40
N ARG A 139 12.52 -2.31 -7.68
CA ARG A 139 13.64 -2.35 -6.75
C ARG A 139 13.90 -0.95 -6.19
N VAL A 140 14.12 -0.87 -4.88
CA VAL A 140 14.65 0.34 -4.26
C VAL A 140 16.12 0.51 -4.68
N SER A 141 16.42 1.56 -5.45
CA SER A 141 17.77 1.83 -5.98
C SER A 141 18.61 2.74 -5.08
N GLY A 142 17.97 3.51 -4.20
CA GLY A 142 18.60 4.39 -3.23
C GLY A 142 17.57 5.04 -2.31
N LYS A 143 18.02 5.53 -1.16
CA LYS A 143 17.21 6.27 -0.19
C LYS A 143 17.85 7.63 0.04
N THR A 144 17.07 8.70 -0.07
CA THR A 144 17.50 10.06 0.32
C THR A 144 16.78 10.43 1.61
N GLU A 145 17.53 10.70 2.67
CA GLU A 145 16.98 11.20 3.93
C GLU A 145 17.29 12.69 4.06
N ARG A 146 16.29 13.49 4.47
CA ARG A 146 16.46 14.91 4.79
C ARG A 146 16.30 15.08 6.30
N VAL A 147 17.33 15.59 6.97
CA VAL A 147 17.27 15.95 8.39
C VAL A 147 16.99 17.45 8.48
N ILE A 148 15.90 17.81 9.15
CA ILE A 148 15.59 19.20 9.48
C ILE A 148 15.99 19.41 10.95
N ILE A 149 16.88 20.37 11.20
CA ILE A 149 17.29 20.74 12.56
C ILE A 149 16.74 22.13 12.85
N GLU A 150 15.88 22.23 13.86
CA GLU A 150 15.35 23.49 14.37
C GLU A 150 15.97 23.78 15.74
N TYR A 151 16.53 24.98 15.89
CA TYR A 151 17.03 25.47 17.16
C TYR A 151 16.10 26.57 17.66
N GLN A 152 15.63 26.42 18.90
CA GLN A 152 15.04 27.51 19.66
C GLN A 152 16.10 28.02 20.64
N PHE A 153 16.31 29.32 20.64
CA PHE A 153 17.23 29.99 21.54
C PHE A 153 16.43 30.86 22.50
N GLU A 154 16.86 30.86 23.76
CA GLU A 154 16.34 31.75 24.79
C GLU A 154 17.46 32.64 25.31
N GLU A 155 17.10 33.83 25.79
CA GLU A 155 18.04 34.77 26.37
C GLU A 155 18.53 34.26 27.73
N ILE A 156 19.85 34.20 27.93
CA ILE A 156 20.42 33.89 29.23
C ILE A 156 20.44 35.18 30.04
N PRO A 157 19.74 35.26 31.19
CA PRO A 157 19.76 36.47 32.01
C PRO A 157 21.17 36.78 32.51
N GLU A 158 21.56 38.06 32.43
CA GLU A 158 22.86 38.51 32.92
C GLU A 158 23.06 38.14 34.38
N ALA A 159 24.22 37.56 34.70
CA ALA A 159 24.62 37.33 36.07
C ALA A 159 24.76 38.68 36.78
N PRO A 160 24.29 38.83 38.02
CA PRO A 160 24.45 40.06 38.77
C PRO A 160 25.94 40.40 38.88
N GLU A 161 26.30 41.65 38.53
CA GLU A 161 27.68 42.14 38.64
C GLU A 161 28.22 41.82 40.04
N ALA A 162 29.37 41.13 40.08
CA ALA A 162 30.08 40.90 41.33
C ALA A 162 30.48 42.26 41.91
N GLN A 163 29.84 42.66 43.01
CA GLN A 163 30.22 43.86 43.73
C GLN A 163 31.66 43.71 44.26
N PRO A 164 32.49 44.76 44.15
CA PRO A 164 33.91 44.72 44.52
C PRO A 164 34.16 44.52 46.01
#